data_AF-A0A962E667-F1
#
_entry.id   AF-A0A962E667-F1
#
_cell.length_a   1.000
_cell.length_b   1.000
_cell.length_c   1.000
_cell.angle_alpha   90.00
_cell.angle_beta   90.00
_cell.angle_gamma   90.00
#
_symmetry.space_group_name_H-M   'P 1'
#
loop_
_entity.id
_entity.type
_entity.pdbx_description
1 polymer ?
#
loop_
_entity_poly.entity_id
_entity_poly.type
_entity_poly.pdbx_seq_one_letter_code
_entity_poly.pdbx_strand_id
1 'polypeptide(L)' 'MMERRDIANFLGMAKETISRVLRRFQDEGLIAVDRREVMLLDRARLDSLAGAVLRD' A
#
# COMPACT_ATOMS: atom_id res chain seq x y z
N MET A 1 -6.06 -4.83 -17.13
CA MET A 1 -6.07 -5.38 -15.77
C MET A 1 -4.72 -5.09 -15.15
N MET A 2 -4.61 -4.16 -14.20
CA MET A 2 -3.31 -3.78 -13.65
C MET A 2 -2.73 -4.93 -12.82
N GLU A 3 -1.49 -5.31 -13.11
CA GLU A 3 -0.70 -6.27 -12.33
C GLU A 3 0.02 -5.49 -11.20
N ARG A 4 0.45 -6.14 -10.13
CA ARG A 4 1.27 -5.49 -9.07
C ARG A 4 2.52 -4.78 -9.61
N ARG A 5 2.95 -5.11 -10.84
CA ARG A 5 3.97 -4.40 -11.63
C ARG A 5 3.62 -2.95 -11.92
N ASP A 6 2.36 -2.63 -12.19
CA ASP A 6 1.91 -1.29 -12.54
C ASP A 6 2.02 -0.33 -11.36
N ILE A 7 1.71 -0.78 -10.13
CA ILE A 7 1.87 0.01 -8.90
C ILE A 7 3.35 0.32 -8.65
N ALA A 8 4.25 -0.65 -8.87
CA ALA A 8 5.69 -0.46 -8.71
C ALA A 8 6.29 0.51 -9.73
N ASN A 9 5.87 0.39 -10.99
CA ASN A 9 6.27 1.34 -12.03
C ASN A 9 5.66 2.73 -11.81
N PHE A 10 4.40 2.82 -11.36
CA PHE A 10 3.72 4.08 -11.08
C PHE A 10 4.36 4.86 -9.94
N LEU A 11 4.86 4.18 -8.91
CA LEU A 11 5.51 4.81 -7.76
C LEU A 11 7.03 4.97 -7.93
N GLY A 12 7.62 4.50 -9.04
CA GLY A 12 9.07 4.52 -9.25
C GLY A 12 9.87 3.69 -8.22
N MET A 13 9.21 2.74 -7.54
CA MET A 13 9.79 1.98 -6.44
C MET A 13 10.07 0.52 -6.83
N ALA A 14 11.11 -0.06 -6.25
CA ALA A 14 11.38 -1.48 -6.39
C ALA A 14 10.20 -2.32 -5.83
N LYS A 15 9.83 -3.38 -6.55
CA LYS A 15 8.71 -4.28 -6.17
C LYS A 15 8.83 -4.86 -4.76
N GLU A 16 10.05 -5.13 -4.32
CA GLU A 16 10.32 -5.64 -2.97
C GLU A 16 9.98 -4.60 -1.89
N THR A 17 10.26 -3.32 -2.14
CA THR A 17 9.94 -2.23 -1.21
C THR A 17 8.44 -2.12 -1.02
N ILE A 18 7.67 -2.19 -2.11
CA ILE A 18 6.20 -2.18 -2.03
C ILE A 18 5.69 -3.43 -1.33
N SER A 19 6.27 -4.60 -1.60
CA SER A 19 5.88 -5.84 -0.93
C SER A 19 6.09 -5.74 0.58
N ARG A 20 7.19 -5.14 1.04
CA ARG A 20 7.47 -4.90 2.48
C ARG A 20 6.45 -3.94 3.10
N VAL A 21 6.12 -2.84 2.42
CA VAL A 21 5.14 -1.86 2.91
C VAL A 21 3.74 -2.48 3.00
N LEU A 22 3.28 -3.18 1.96
CA LEU A 22 1.98 -3.86 1.99
C LEU A 22 1.92 -4.93 3.08
N ARG A 23 3.00 -5.70 3.27
CA ARG A 23 3.07 -6.70 4.35
C ARG A 23 2.95 -6.05 5.72
N ARG A 24 3.63 -4.91 5.94
CA ARG A 24 3.52 -4.14 7.18
C ARG A 24 2.10 -3.64 7.42
N PHE A 25 1.43 -3.10 6.39
CA PHE A 25 0.05 -2.65 6.52
C PHE A 25 -0.94 -3.78 6.80
N GLN A 26 -0.67 -4.99 6.29
CA GLN A 26 -1.44 -6.18 6.66
C GLN A 26 -1.23 -6.58 8.12
N ASP A 27 0.02 -6.58 8.58
CA ASP A 27 0.38 -6.94 9.96
C ASP A 27 -0.22 -5.95 10.98
N GLU A 28 -0.23 -4.66 10.64
CA GLU A 28 -0.87 -3.60 11.43
C GLU A 28 -2.41 -3.58 11.32
N GLY A 29 -3.01 -4.49 10.52
CA GLY A 29 -4.46 -4.57 10.34
C GLY A 29 -5.06 -3.41 9.56
N LEU A 30 -4.26 -2.67 8.79
CA LEU A 30 -4.70 -1.51 8.01
C LEU A 30 -5.34 -1.92 6.68
N ILE A 31 -4.85 -3.01 6.10
CA ILE A 31 -5.36 -3.58 4.85
C ILE A 31 -5.48 -5.09 4.94
N ALA A 32 -6.38 -5.67 4.16
CA ALA A 32 -6.37 -7.08 3.81
C ALA A 32 -5.96 -7.23 2.34
N VAL A 33 -5.17 -8.26 2.03
CA VAL A 33 -4.76 -8.56 0.65
C VAL A 33 -5.24 -9.97 0.33
N ASP A 34 -6.16 -10.08 -0.62
CA ASP A 34 -6.55 -11.35 -1.23
C ASP A 34 -6.10 -11.35 -2.69
N ARG A 35 -5.11 -12.19 -3.02
CA ARG A 35 -4.55 -12.30 -4.38
C ARG A 35 -4.19 -10.94 -5.00
N ARG A 36 -5.07 -10.35 -5.82
CA ARG A 36 -4.84 -9.06 -6.50
C ARG A 36 -5.75 -7.94 -5.99
N GLU A 37 -6.59 -8.23 -5.00
CA GLU A 37 -7.47 -7.28 -4.36
C GLU A 37 -6.88 -6.82 -3.02
N VAL A 38 -6.97 -5.52 -2.78
CA VAL A 38 -6.57 -4.89 -1.53
C VAL A 38 -7.81 -4.25 -0.94
N MET A 39 -8.18 -4.67 0.27
CA MET A 39 -9.29 -4.09 1.02
C MET A 39 -8.71 -3.17 2.09
N LEU A 40 -9.22 -1.95 2.18
CA LEU A 40 -8.83 -1.02 3.24
C LEU A 40 -9.67 -1.32 4.48
N LEU A 41 -9.02 -1.72 5.56
CA LEU A 41 -9.68 -2.02 6.83
C LEU A 41 -9.77 -0.78 7.72
N ASP A 42 -8.73 0.08 7.69
CA ASP A 42 -8.68 1.31 8.47
C ASP A 42 -8.24 2.49 7.61
N ARG A 43 -9.23 3.11 6.95
CA ARG A 43 -8.98 4.23 6.04
C ARG A 43 -8.48 5.48 6.77
N ALA A 44 -8.94 5.74 7.98
CA ALA A 44 -8.55 6.93 8.75
C ALA A 44 -7.07 6.89 9.13
N ARG A 45 -6.58 5.72 9.56
CA ARG A 45 -5.17 5.52 9.89
C ARG A 45 -4.29 5.56 8.64
N LEU A 46 -4.76 5.00 7.52
CA LEU A 46 -4.07 5.10 6.23
C LEU A 46 -3.94 6.56 5.74
N ASP A 47 -4.99 7.36 5.90
CA ASP A 47 -4.99 8.78 5.53
C ASP A 47 -3.98 9.58 6.38
N SER A 48 -3.93 9.30 7.68
CA SER A 48 -2.95 9.90 8.60
C SER A 48 -1.50 9.56 8.21
N LEU A 49 -1.25 8.32 7.76
CA LEU A 49 0.07 7.90 7.26
C LEU A 49 0.43 8.58 5.93
N ALA A 50 -0.54 8.74 5.03
CA ALA A 50 -0.35 9.40 3.73
C ALA A 50 -0.11 10.91 3.88
N GLY A 51 -0.84 11.56 4.79
CA GLY A 51 -0.69 12.98 5.11
C GLY A 51 0.68 13.35 5.70
N ALA A 52 1.46 12.37 6.18
CA ALA A 52 2.84 12.59 6.61
C ALA A 52 3.83 12.70 5.43
N VAL A 53 3.46 12.21 4.24
CA VAL A 53 4.33 12.17 3.04
C VAL A 53 3.99 13.28 2.04
N LEU A 54 2.75 13.80 2.06
CA LEU A 54 2.25 14.83 1.13
C LEU A 54 2.16 16.23 1.75
N ARG A 55 2.89 16.51 2.83
CA ARG A 55 3.09 17.88 3.28
C ARG A 55 4.15 18.53 2.38
N ASP A 56 3.73 19.61 1.72
CA ASP A 56 4.56 20.57 0.97
C ASP A 56 5.86 20.90 1.72
#